data_AF-F0F4W0-F1
#
_entry.id   AF-F0F4W0-F1
#
_cell.length_a   1.000
_cell.length_b   1.000
_cell.length_c   1.000
_cell.angle_alpha   90.00
_cell.angle_beta   90.00
_cell.angle_gamma   90.00
#
_symmetry.space_group_name_H-M   'P 1'
#
loop_
_entity.id
_entity.type
_entity.pdbx_description
1 polymer ?
#
loop_
_entity_poly.entity_id
_entity_poly.type
_entity_poly.pdbx_seq_one_letter_code
_entity_poly.pdbx_strand_id
1 'polypeptide(L)'
;MKTERLVWGFSHLFDDVKHSDYRPPHREMEAYFGSRFVYYRYHRGFNKLYEEEQQWIDGLFRRYGYTAPRVYDNYRTSWKY
;
A
#
# COMPACT_ATOMS: atom_id res chain seq x y z
N MET A 1 24.99 6.94 0.44
CA MET A 1 23.80 6.49 1.20
C MET A 1 22.56 7.09 0.57
N LYS A 2 21.59 6.26 0.21
CA LYS A 2 20.26 6.73 -0.21
C LYS A 2 19.31 6.57 0.98
N THR A 3 18.45 7.55 1.20
CA THR A 3 17.34 7.43 2.14
C THR A 3 16.11 6.96 1.38
N GLU A 4 15.30 6.12 1.99
CA GLU A 4 14.00 5.74 1.46
C GLU A 4 12.89 6.04 2.48
N ARG A 5 11.69 6.31 1.99
CA ARG A 5 10.52 6.56 2.85
C ARG A 5 9.71 5.29 3.03
N LEU A 6 9.75 4.73 4.23
CA LEU A 6 8.89 3.62 4.64
C LEU A 6 7.50 4.13 5.01
N VAL A 7 6.46 3.40 4.62
CA VAL A 7 5.06 3.76 4.94
C VAL A 7 4.26 2.56 5.47
N TRP A 8 3.22 2.81 6.25
CA TRP A 8 2.29 1.77 6.71
C TRP A 8 0.96 2.38 7.17
N GLY A 9 -0.02 1.51 7.40
CA GLY A 9 -1.39 1.92 7.68
C GLY A 9 -2.18 2.14 6.39
N PHE A 10 -3.29 1.42 6.28
CA PHE A 10 -4.14 1.34 5.08
C PHE A 10 -5.52 1.93 5.32
N SER A 11 -5.69 2.76 6.34
CA SER A 11 -7.01 3.29 6.72
C SER A 11 -7.58 4.17 5.60
N HIS A 12 -6.72 4.90 4.90
CA HIS A 12 -7.09 5.84 3.84
C HIS A 12 -6.84 5.32 2.41
N LEU A 13 -6.38 4.07 2.27
CA LEU A 13 -5.85 3.57 1.00
C LEU A 13 -6.94 3.47 -0.10
N PHE A 14 -8.18 3.24 0.33
CA PHE A 14 -9.35 3.02 -0.53
C PHE A 14 -10.37 4.17 -0.46
N ASP A 15 -10.03 5.32 0.13
CA ASP A 15 -10.99 6.42 0.35
C ASP A 15 -11.61 6.96 -0.95
N ASP A 16 -10.86 6.95 -2.04
CA ASP A 16 -11.31 7.37 -3.38
C ASP A 16 -11.86 6.21 -4.23
N VAL A 17 -11.81 4.97 -3.71
CA VAL A 17 -12.27 3.78 -4.43
C VAL A 17 -13.76 3.58 -4.24
N LYS A 18 -14.49 3.42 -5.35
CA LYS A 18 -15.92 3.10 -5.31
C LYS A 18 -16.12 1.77 -4.59
N HIS A 19 -17.18 1.68 -3.79
CA HIS A 19 -17.49 0.45 -3.06
C HIS A 19 -17.64 -0.78 -3.99
N SER A 20 -18.17 -0.60 -5.21
CA SER A 20 -18.28 -1.64 -6.24
C SER A 20 -16.92 -2.21 -6.66
N ASP A 21 -15.88 -1.38 -6.61
CA ASP A 21 -14.56 -1.67 -7.16
C ASP A 21 -13.55 -2.02 -6.07
N TYR A 22 -13.98 -2.08 -4.80
CA TYR A 22 -13.11 -2.35 -3.66
C TYR A 22 -12.52 -3.77 -3.68
N ARG A 23 -13.34 -4.78 -3.99
CA ARG A 23 -12.96 -6.19 -3.83
C ARG A 23 -11.78 -6.63 -4.71
N PRO A 24 -11.74 -6.29 -6.02
CA PRO A 24 -10.65 -6.72 -6.89
C PRO A 24 -9.24 -6.23 -6.46
N PRO A 25 -8.98 -4.92 -6.27
CA PRO A 25 -7.66 -4.43 -5.85
C PRO A 25 -7.28 -4.96 -4.46
N HIS A 26 -8.24 -5.08 -3.53
CA HIS A 26 -7.96 -5.66 -2.21
C HIS A 26 -7.47 -7.12 -2.31
N ARG A 27 -8.09 -7.95 -3.17
CA ARG A 27 -7.63 -9.33 -3.39
C ARG A 27 -6.26 -9.41 -4.05
N GLU A 28 -5.97 -8.52 -5.00
CA GLU A 28 -4.63 -8.46 -5.62
C GLU A 28 -3.56 -8.07 -4.61
N MET A 29 -3.86 -7.16 -3.70
CA MET A 29 -2.97 -6.84 -2.58
C MET A 29 -2.75 -8.04 -1.67
N GLU A 30 -3.83 -8.74 -1.27
CA GLU A 30 -3.72 -9.96 -0.44
C GLU A 30 -2.85 -11.03 -1.11
N ALA A 31 -2.98 -11.20 -2.43
CA ALA A 31 -2.19 -12.14 -3.22
C ALA A 31 -0.71 -11.69 -3.31
N TYR A 32 -0.46 -10.41 -3.57
CA TYR A 32 0.90 -9.85 -3.62
C TYR A 32 1.64 -10.00 -2.30
N PHE A 33 0.97 -9.75 -1.18
CA PHE A 33 1.54 -9.92 0.16
C PHE A 33 1.52 -11.38 0.65
N GLY A 34 1.02 -12.32 -0.16
CA GLY A 34 0.96 -13.74 0.15
C GLY A 34 -0.13 -14.17 1.14
N SER A 35 -0.79 -13.24 1.85
CA SER A 35 -2.00 -13.53 2.62
C SER A 35 -2.74 -12.27 3.10
N ARG A 36 -4.04 -12.45 3.38
CA ARG A 36 -4.85 -11.47 4.14
C ARG A 36 -4.28 -11.12 5.51
N PHE A 37 -3.60 -12.05 6.16
CA PHE A 37 -2.99 -11.80 7.47
C PHE A 37 -1.83 -10.81 7.37
N VAL A 38 -1.02 -10.91 6.32
CA VAL A 38 0.08 -9.98 6.06
C VAL A 38 -0.45 -8.59 5.73
N TYR A 39 -1.55 -8.46 4.98
CA TYR A 39 -2.23 -7.17 4.78
C TYR A 39 -2.50 -6.45 6.12
N TYR A 40 -3.08 -7.14 7.11
CA TYR A 40 -3.35 -6.52 8.41
C TYR A 40 -2.09 -6.23 9.23
N ARG A 41 -0.95 -6.89 8.95
CA ARG A 41 0.34 -6.52 9.57
C ARG A 41 0.85 -5.18 9.07
N TYR A 42 0.68 -4.86 7.78
CA TYR A 42 0.97 -3.52 7.25
C TYR A 42 -0.03 -2.49 7.78
N HIS A 43 -1.32 -2.83 7.85
CA HIS A 43 -2.33 -1.94 8.42
C HIS A 43 -2.00 -1.55 9.89
N ARG A 44 -1.50 -2.49 10.70
CA ARG A 44 -1.11 -2.25 12.09
C ARG A 44 0.34 -1.78 12.28
N GLY A 45 1.12 -1.62 11.21
CA GLY A 45 2.51 -1.16 11.27
C GLY A 45 3.55 -2.17 11.76
N PHE A 46 3.19 -3.46 11.88
CA PHE A 46 4.16 -4.53 12.10
C PHE A 46 5.10 -4.67 10.89
N ASN A 47 4.54 -4.54 9.69
CA ASN A 47 5.29 -4.46 8.44
C ASN A 47 5.24 -3.04 7.89
N LYS A 48 6.26 -2.65 7.11
CA LYS A 48 6.36 -1.34 6.46
C LYS A 48 6.63 -1.55 4.99
N LEU A 49 5.99 -0.74 4.16
CA LEU A 49 6.18 -0.75 2.72
C LEU A 49 7.42 0.05 2.34
N TYR A 50 8.30 -0.57 1.57
CA TYR A 50 9.41 0.08 0.88
C TYR A 50 8.90 0.86 -0.34
N GLU A 51 9.75 1.70 -0.94
CA GLU A 51 9.36 2.51 -2.10
C GLU A 51 8.93 1.66 -3.30
N GLU A 52 9.54 0.49 -3.49
CA GLU A 52 9.20 -0.44 -4.57
C GLU A 52 7.79 -1.02 -4.38
N GLU A 53 7.41 -1.37 -3.16
CA GLU A 53 6.06 -1.85 -2.84
C GLU A 53 5.03 -0.70 -2.97
N GLN A 54 5.38 0.52 -2.58
CA GLN A 54 4.53 1.70 -2.78
C GLN A 54 4.25 1.94 -4.27
N GLN A 55 5.28 1.85 -5.12
CA GLN A 55 5.14 1.99 -6.57
C GLN A 55 4.28 0.87 -7.17
N TRP A 56 4.41 -0.35 -6.66
CA TRP A 56 3.57 -1.46 -7.07
C TRP A 56 2.09 -1.21 -6.73
N ILE A 57 1.80 -0.74 -5.51
CA ILE A 57 0.43 -0.37 -5.10
C ILE A 57 -0.09 0.79 -5.98
N ASP A 58 0.70 1.84 -6.21
CA ASP A 58 0.29 2.93 -7.10
C ASP A 58 -0.05 2.41 -8.51
N GLY A 59 0.77 1.50 -9.04
CA GLY A 59 0.53 0.83 -10.32
C GLY A 59 -0.73 -0.02 -10.32
N LEU A 60 -1.00 -0.75 -9.22
CA LEU A 60 -2.24 -1.52 -9.04
C LEU A 60 -3.45 -0.60 -9.15
N PHE A 61 -3.53 0.47 -8.38
CA PHE A 61 -4.69 1.38 -8.36
C PHE A 61 -4.87 2.11 -9.70
N ARG A 62 -3.77 2.49 -10.36
CA ARG A 62 -3.81 3.08 -11.71
C ARG A 62 -4.44 2.16 -12.76
N ARG A 63 -4.22 0.84 -12.68
CA ARG A 63 -4.89 -0.14 -13.58
C ARG A 63 -6.41 -0.16 -13.43
N TYR A 64 -6.91 0.21 -12.26
CA TYR A 64 -8.34 0.36 -11.97
C TYR A 64 -8.87 1.78 -12.24
N GLY A 65 -8.05 2.69 -12.77
CA GLY A 65 -8.42 4.07 -13.07
C GLY A 65 -8.27 5.06 -11.91
N TYR A 66 -7.74 4.62 -10.77
CA TYR A 66 -7.49 5.48 -9.60
C TYR A 66 -6.08 6.07 -9.67
N THR A 67 -5.98 7.32 -10.12
CA THR A 67 -4.69 7.99 -10.39
C THR A 67 -4.20 8.88 -9.26
N ALA A 68 -5.05 9.16 -8.27
CA ALA A 68 -4.65 9.94 -7.09
C ALA A 68 -3.50 9.23 -6.36
N PRO A 69 -2.51 9.98 -5.82
CA PRO A 69 -1.46 9.39 -5.00
C PRO A 69 -2.04 8.62 -3.81
N ARG A 70 -1.49 7.44 -3.52
CA ARG A 70 -1.94 6.66 -2.35
C ARG A 70 -1.49 7.34 -1.06
N VAL A 71 -2.42 7.48 -0.12
CA VAL A 71 -2.18 8.04 1.21
C VAL A 71 -2.11 6.90 2.23
N TYR A 72 -1.07 6.95 3.05
CA TYR A 72 -0.83 6.02 4.16
C TYR A 72 -0.92 6.75 5.49
N ASP A 73 -1.19 5.99 6.55
CA ASP A 73 -1.42 6.57 7.88
C ASP A 73 -0.11 7.06 8.51
N ASN A 74 1.02 6.42 8.17
CA ASN A 74 2.32 6.69 8.80
C ASN A 74 3.48 6.68 7.79
N TYR A 75 4.52 7.47 8.11
CA TYR A 75 5.72 7.62 7.30
C TYR A 75 6.97 7.60 8.19
N ARG A 76 8.05 6.97 7.72
CA ARG A 76 9.36 6.96 8.40
C ARG A 76 10.48 6.93 7.39
N THR A 77 11.47 7.79 7.57
CA THR A 77 12.71 7.74 6.78
C THR A 77 13.60 6.61 7.28
N SER A 78 14.12 5.81 6.35
CA SER A 78 15.10 4.75 6.59
C SER A 78 16.32 4.93 5.68
N TRP A 79 17.44 4.36 6.08
CA TRP A 79 18.64 4.30 5.26
C TRP A 79 18.61 3.03 4.43
N LYS A 80 18.74 3.16 3.10
CA LYS A 80 18.89 2.04 2.17
C LYS A 80 20.39 1.85 1.92
N TYR A 81 20.91 0.70 2.30
CA TYR A 81 22.31 0.31 2.12
C TYR A 81 22.55 -0.15 0.68
#